data_AF-A0A2E0TT53-F1
#
_entry.id   AF-A0A2E0TT53-F1
#
_cell.length_a   1.000
_cell.length_b   1.000
_cell.length_c   1.000
_cell.angle_alpha   90.00
_cell.angle_beta   90.00
_cell.angle_gamma   90.00
#
_symmetry.space_group_name_H-M   'P 1'
#
loop_
_entity.id
_entity.type
_entity.pdbx_description
1 polymer ?
#
loop_
_entity_poly.entity_id
_entity_poly.type
_entity_poly.pdbx_seq_one_letter_code
_entity_poly.pdbx_strand_id
1 'polypeptide(L)'
;MRALREMMMRNALLGFGLVFGVACGGGGDGEDGEENAATTAGGETIRSATGQAVNVEAHNHWTEALELYSTASEAGWNEENCSRTLSKFEEAVEAQGNFAEALYMAGHVNEECGNAEEARDYYQRALQSAEAARRQAGDNRGPGNGPLCKARVALGLMDLEAGRRQPARAAFQRAVREDPQCTSGYTNLAILQREQGGAQEQEALRNLRRALAIESDYLPAFNQMALLYYKRGLEAGGGASLDLAEVVCRQAQLIDRNYAPIYNTWGLVKIEKGDVIEALRFFERAIQLDDSMFEAQMNFGQVTISFRGYQDAKRSFERAVELQPNSYEAHLGLGAALRGLEQFDAAKAEYERARELDGNRPEAYFNLGVLYQDYLGGNSMDETIANLNRAKEYYQQFLSKAQGEDYEEKRTLVERRCRPLSERRRRRSNRQWAGNCRPGRMQVIDLTIEALREAQQMQAEAEAMQREAEAQQRAMEQQQAQEGGGEGAEGGEGEGGE
;
A
#
# COMPACT_ATOMS: atom_id res chain seq x y z
N MET A 1 -8.80 -3.53 -1.74
CA MET A 1 -9.93 -4.09 -2.54
C MET A 1 -10.03 -5.61 -2.48
N ARG A 2 -8.92 -6.37 -2.50
CA ARG A 2 -8.90 -7.83 -2.30
C ARG A 2 -9.54 -8.29 -0.96
N ALA A 3 -9.17 -7.67 0.17
CA ALA A 3 -9.80 -7.91 1.47
C ALA A 3 -11.31 -7.53 1.52
N LEU A 4 -11.73 -6.53 0.75
CA LEU A 4 -13.15 -6.16 0.59
C LEU A 4 -13.90 -7.19 -0.27
N ARG A 5 -13.22 -7.84 -1.23
CA ARG A 5 -13.75 -8.93 -2.07
C ARG A 5 -13.90 -10.23 -1.27
N GLU A 6 -12.87 -10.68 -0.57
CA GLU A 6 -12.90 -11.90 0.27
C GLU A 6 -13.97 -11.80 1.38
N MET A 7 -14.13 -10.62 1.97
CA MET A 7 -15.09 -10.38 3.04
C MET A 7 -16.54 -10.26 2.54
N MET A 8 -16.78 -9.71 1.35
CA MET A 8 -18.09 -9.80 0.69
C MET A 8 -18.45 -11.26 0.37
N MET A 9 -17.46 -12.14 0.20
CA MET A 9 -17.64 -13.55 -0.17
C MET A 9 -17.94 -14.50 1.01
N ARG A 10 -17.35 -14.29 2.21
CA ARG A 10 -17.74 -15.05 3.40
C ARG A 10 -19.22 -14.90 3.76
N ASN A 11 -19.78 -13.70 3.60
CA ASN A 11 -21.22 -13.47 3.71
C ASN A 11 -22.00 -13.92 2.45
N ALA A 12 -21.35 -14.01 1.28
CA ALA A 12 -21.99 -14.53 0.08
C ALA A 12 -22.22 -16.03 0.14
N LEU A 13 -21.30 -16.86 0.69
CA LEU A 13 -21.50 -18.30 0.86
C LEU A 13 -22.70 -18.61 1.76
N LEU A 14 -22.95 -17.79 2.79
CA LEU A 14 -24.15 -17.89 3.63
C LEU A 14 -25.43 -17.35 2.95
N GLY A 15 -25.28 -16.42 1.99
CA GLY A 15 -26.38 -15.86 1.17
C GLY A 15 -26.56 -16.53 -0.19
N PHE A 16 -25.86 -17.63 -0.48
CA PHE A 16 -25.91 -18.40 -1.73
C PHE A 16 -26.89 -19.58 -1.65
N GLY A 17 -27.75 -19.61 -0.63
CA GLY A 17 -28.92 -20.49 -0.67
C GLY A 17 -29.76 -20.11 -1.87
N LEU A 18 -29.90 -21.03 -2.83
CA LEU A 18 -30.98 -21.03 -3.81
C LEU A 18 -32.23 -20.52 -3.09
N VAL A 19 -32.82 -19.42 -3.58
CA VAL A 19 -33.89 -18.75 -2.87
C VAL A 19 -35.03 -19.75 -2.73
N PHE A 20 -35.31 -20.16 -1.49
CA PHE A 20 -36.48 -20.96 -1.13
C PHE A 20 -37.70 -20.08 -1.30
N GLY A 21 -38.20 -20.01 -2.53
CA GLY A 21 -39.42 -19.30 -2.82
C GLY A 21 -40.59 -20.09 -2.24
N VAL A 22 -41.02 -19.73 -1.02
CA VAL A 22 -42.37 -20.07 -0.58
C VAL A 22 -43.32 -19.25 -1.45
N ALA A 23 -43.73 -19.82 -2.57
CA ALA A 23 -44.87 -19.34 -3.33
C ALA A 23 -46.14 -19.68 -2.54
N CYS A 24 -46.46 -18.87 -1.52
CA CYS A 24 -47.82 -18.83 -0.98
C CYS A 24 -48.72 -18.21 -2.06
N GLY A 25 -49.26 -19.05 -2.95
CA GLY A 25 -50.12 -18.57 -4.02
C GLY A 25 -50.75 -19.69 -4.85
N GLY A 26 -51.79 -20.33 -4.30
CA GLY A 26 -52.88 -20.92 -5.07
C GLY A 26 -52.60 -22.27 -5.75
N GLY A 27 -53.26 -23.32 -5.24
CA GLY A 27 -53.34 -24.61 -5.92
C GLY A 27 -53.85 -24.45 -7.35
N GLY A 28 -53.08 -24.99 -8.29
CA GLY A 28 -53.42 -25.16 -9.69
C GLY A 28 -52.55 -26.28 -10.22
N ASP A 29 -53.12 -27.48 -10.26
CA ASP A 29 -52.52 -28.65 -10.91
C ASP A 29 -52.11 -28.29 -12.34
N GLY A 30 -50.86 -28.60 -12.66
CA GLY A 30 -50.22 -28.33 -13.94
C GLY A 30 -48.89 -29.07 -14.06
N GLU A 31 -48.98 -30.41 -14.05
CA GLU A 31 -48.00 -31.33 -14.64
C GLU A 31 -47.65 -30.81 -16.05
N ASP A 32 -46.39 -30.50 -16.37
CA ASP A 32 -45.57 -31.30 -17.30
C ASP A 32 -44.09 -30.82 -17.38
N GLY A 33 -43.56 -30.12 -16.36
CA GLY A 33 -42.24 -29.46 -16.43
C GLY A 33 -41.23 -29.74 -15.30
N GLU A 34 -41.59 -30.51 -14.28
CA GLU A 34 -40.83 -30.59 -13.01
C GLU A 34 -40.22 -31.97 -12.69
N GLU A 35 -40.34 -32.94 -13.60
CA GLU A 35 -39.95 -34.35 -13.37
C GLU A 35 -38.46 -34.56 -13.02
N ASN A 36 -37.58 -33.63 -13.38
CA ASN A 36 -36.13 -33.70 -13.13
C ASN A 36 -35.58 -32.53 -12.29
N ALA A 37 -36.44 -31.82 -11.58
CA ALA A 37 -36.01 -30.69 -10.76
C ALA A 37 -35.37 -31.16 -9.44
N ALA A 38 -34.26 -30.52 -9.05
CA ALA A 38 -33.65 -30.73 -7.75
C ALA A 38 -34.61 -30.26 -6.64
N THR A 39 -34.66 -30.98 -5.53
CA THR A 39 -35.52 -30.66 -4.40
C THR A 39 -34.72 -30.59 -3.10
N THR A 40 -35.24 -29.81 -2.15
CA THR A 40 -34.66 -29.65 -0.82
C THR A 40 -34.99 -30.87 0.04
N ALA A 41 -34.38 -30.99 1.22
CA ALA A 41 -34.73 -32.05 2.18
C ALA A 41 -36.23 -32.03 2.59
N GLY A 42 -36.89 -30.88 2.46
CA GLY A 42 -38.34 -30.72 2.68
C GLY A 42 -39.21 -31.00 1.46
N GLY A 43 -38.62 -31.39 0.32
CA GLY A 43 -39.33 -31.68 -0.94
C GLY A 43 -39.66 -30.46 -1.79
N GLU A 44 -39.14 -29.28 -1.46
CA GLU A 44 -39.39 -28.05 -2.24
C GLU A 44 -38.48 -27.97 -3.46
N THR A 45 -39.02 -27.58 -4.62
CA THR A 45 -38.23 -27.41 -5.84
C THR A 45 -37.21 -26.29 -5.70
N ILE A 46 -35.96 -26.63 -5.99
CA ILE A 46 -34.83 -25.70 -6.01
C ILE A 46 -34.92 -24.83 -7.27
N ARG A 47 -34.86 -23.51 -7.08
CA ARG A 47 -34.95 -22.52 -8.18
C ARG A 47 -33.76 -21.58 -8.18
N SER A 48 -33.32 -21.19 -9.38
CA SER A 48 -32.35 -20.11 -9.57
C SER A 48 -32.91 -18.78 -9.06
N ALA A 49 -32.07 -17.76 -8.94
CA ALA A 49 -32.47 -16.39 -8.60
C ALA A 49 -33.40 -15.77 -9.66
N THR A 50 -33.46 -16.34 -10.86
CA THR A 50 -34.41 -15.97 -11.93
C THR A 50 -35.72 -16.76 -11.84
N GLY A 51 -35.87 -17.66 -10.86
CA GLY A 51 -37.07 -18.47 -10.62
C GLY A 51 -37.16 -19.77 -11.45
N GLN A 52 -36.14 -20.07 -12.27
CA GLN A 52 -36.10 -21.28 -13.09
C GLN A 52 -35.81 -22.49 -12.22
N ALA A 53 -36.54 -23.60 -12.41
CA ALA A 53 -36.23 -24.86 -11.73
C ALA A 53 -34.83 -25.35 -12.14
N VAL A 54 -34.00 -25.66 -11.15
CA VAL A 54 -32.66 -26.21 -11.37
C VAL A 54 -32.79 -27.71 -11.46
N ASN A 55 -32.22 -28.32 -12.49
CA ASN A 55 -32.27 -29.78 -12.63
C ASN A 55 -31.30 -30.48 -11.65
N VAL A 56 -31.56 -31.76 -11.36
CA VAL A 56 -30.79 -32.54 -10.37
C VAL A 56 -29.30 -32.59 -10.71
N GLU A 57 -28.95 -32.79 -11.98
CA GLU A 57 -27.56 -32.90 -12.42
C GLU A 57 -26.79 -31.58 -12.19
N ALA A 58 -27.34 -30.47 -12.64
CA ALA A 58 -26.76 -29.14 -12.45
C ALA A 58 -26.64 -28.77 -10.97
N HIS A 59 -27.61 -29.15 -10.14
CA HIS A 59 -27.56 -28.91 -8.70
C HIS A 59 -26.43 -29.71 -8.03
N ASN A 60 -26.21 -30.96 -8.44
CA ASN A 60 -25.12 -31.78 -7.93
C ASN A 60 -23.75 -31.18 -8.30
N HIS A 61 -23.54 -30.82 -9.57
CA HIS A 61 -22.30 -30.17 -10.01
C HIS A 61 -22.07 -28.84 -9.28
N TRP A 62 -23.12 -28.01 -9.13
CA TRP A 62 -23.04 -26.75 -8.38
C TRP A 62 -22.62 -26.96 -6.92
N THR A 63 -23.20 -27.95 -6.23
CA THR A 63 -22.88 -28.24 -4.84
C THR A 63 -21.45 -28.72 -4.68
N GLU A 64 -21.00 -29.64 -5.56
CA GLU A 64 -19.61 -30.08 -5.62
C GLU A 64 -18.65 -28.90 -5.89
N ALA A 65 -19.01 -28.01 -6.83
CA ALA A 65 -18.20 -26.83 -7.13
C ALA A 65 -18.06 -25.89 -5.93
N LEU A 66 -19.11 -25.71 -5.12
CA LEU A 66 -19.06 -24.90 -3.90
C LEU A 66 -18.16 -25.52 -2.82
N GLU A 67 -18.18 -26.85 -2.66
CA GLU A 67 -17.27 -27.55 -1.75
C GLU A 67 -15.80 -27.40 -2.20
N LEU A 68 -15.56 -27.56 -3.50
CA LEU A 68 -14.25 -27.33 -4.11
C LEU A 68 -13.78 -25.89 -3.93
N TYR A 69 -14.67 -24.92 -4.15
CA TYR A 69 -14.39 -23.50 -3.95
C TYR A 69 -13.99 -23.20 -2.50
N SER A 70 -14.75 -23.73 -1.52
CA SER A 70 -14.43 -23.57 -0.10
C SER A 70 -13.07 -24.18 0.24
N THR A 71 -12.81 -25.40 -0.25
CA THR A 71 -11.53 -26.09 -0.03
C THR A 71 -10.36 -25.33 -0.65
N ALA A 72 -10.52 -24.82 -1.88
CA ALA A 72 -9.51 -24.01 -2.55
C ALA A 72 -9.26 -22.68 -1.83
N SER A 73 -10.31 -22.05 -1.29
CA SER A 73 -10.21 -20.81 -0.53
C SER A 73 -9.41 -20.98 0.76
N GLU A 74 -9.47 -22.16 1.39
CA GLU A 74 -8.69 -22.48 2.60
C GLU A 74 -7.27 -22.97 2.28
N ALA A 75 -7.12 -23.79 1.24
CA ALA A 75 -5.83 -24.38 0.85
C ALA A 75 -4.95 -23.45 -0.01
N GLY A 76 -5.55 -22.43 -0.62
CA GLY A 76 -4.92 -21.52 -1.58
C GLY A 76 -5.22 -21.88 -3.04
N TRP A 77 -5.34 -20.84 -3.86
CA TRP A 77 -5.59 -20.97 -5.30
C TRP A 77 -4.29 -21.30 -6.06
N ASN A 78 -4.29 -22.44 -6.75
CA ASN A 78 -3.22 -22.92 -7.63
C ASN A 78 -3.84 -23.47 -8.93
N GLU A 79 -3.02 -23.82 -9.93
CA GLU A 79 -3.51 -24.25 -11.25
C GLU A 79 -4.51 -25.43 -11.17
N GLU A 80 -4.25 -26.41 -10.30
CA GLU A 80 -5.13 -27.56 -10.09
C GLU A 80 -6.47 -27.15 -9.45
N ASN A 81 -6.43 -26.40 -8.35
CA ASN A 81 -7.62 -25.93 -7.65
C ASN A 81 -8.47 -25.02 -8.54
N CYS A 82 -7.82 -24.18 -9.35
CA CYS A 82 -8.45 -23.32 -10.35
C CYS A 82 -9.20 -24.15 -11.39
N SER A 83 -8.50 -25.05 -12.08
CA SER A 83 -9.08 -25.86 -13.15
C SER A 83 -10.19 -26.77 -12.64
N ARG A 84 -9.98 -27.46 -11.51
CA ARG A 84 -10.94 -28.40 -10.94
C ARG A 84 -12.22 -27.71 -10.49
N THR A 85 -12.11 -26.56 -9.82
CA THR A 85 -13.29 -25.82 -9.34
C THR A 85 -14.05 -25.18 -10.51
N LEU A 86 -13.32 -24.60 -11.47
CA LEU A 86 -13.93 -23.99 -12.66
C LEU A 86 -14.69 -25.02 -13.50
N SER A 87 -14.09 -26.19 -13.76
CA SER A 87 -14.70 -27.28 -14.52
C SER A 87 -16.04 -27.70 -13.92
N LYS A 88 -16.18 -27.73 -12.59
CA LYS A 88 -17.44 -28.09 -11.93
C LYS A 88 -18.53 -27.04 -12.08
N PHE A 89 -18.19 -25.75 -12.06
CA PHE A 89 -19.17 -24.72 -12.41
C PHE A 89 -19.56 -24.78 -13.89
N GLU A 90 -18.62 -25.08 -14.79
CA GLU A 90 -18.90 -25.25 -16.22
C GLU A 90 -19.82 -26.46 -16.49
N GLU A 91 -19.56 -27.61 -15.87
CA GLU A 91 -20.44 -28.78 -15.90
C GLU A 91 -21.87 -28.44 -15.43
N ALA A 92 -22.00 -27.64 -14.36
CA ALA A 92 -23.30 -27.18 -13.87
C ALA A 92 -24.02 -26.28 -14.90
N VAL A 93 -23.28 -25.40 -15.59
CA VAL A 93 -23.82 -24.55 -16.67
C VAL A 93 -24.26 -25.41 -17.85
N GLU A 94 -23.47 -26.40 -18.25
CA GLU A 94 -23.78 -27.30 -19.36
C GLU A 94 -25.03 -28.14 -19.09
N ALA A 95 -25.12 -28.74 -17.90
CA ALA A 95 -26.28 -29.54 -17.49
C ALA A 95 -27.58 -28.73 -17.46
N GLN A 96 -27.54 -27.46 -17.06
CA GLN A 96 -28.72 -26.58 -16.98
C GLN A 96 -29.00 -25.82 -18.29
N GLY A 97 -27.98 -25.59 -19.12
CA GLY A 97 -27.99 -24.70 -20.29
C GLY A 97 -27.99 -23.20 -19.94
N ASN A 98 -28.83 -22.77 -19.00
CA ASN A 98 -28.91 -21.36 -18.56
C ASN A 98 -28.80 -21.24 -17.03
N PHE A 99 -27.56 -21.13 -16.53
CA PHE A 99 -27.29 -21.05 -15.09
C PHE A 99 -26.44 -19.82 -14.74
N ALA A 100 -27.11 -18.70 -14.49
CA ALA A 100 -26.50 -17.39 -14.31
C ALA A 100 -25.61 -17.33 -13.05
N GLU A 101 -25.98 -18.04 -11.98
CA GLU A 101 -25.24 -18.14 -10.73
C GLU A 101 -23.94 -18.92 -10.90
N ALA A 102 -23.97 -20.05 -11.63
CA ALA A 102 -22.78 -20.84 -11.96
C ALA A 102 -21.80 -20.05 -12.82
N LEU A 103 -22.30 -19.32 -13.83
CA LEU A 103 -21.47 -18.40 -14.63
C LEU A 103 -20.84 -17.30 -13.77
N TYR A 104 -21.59 -16.72 -12.83
CA TYR A 104 -21.03 -15.73 -11.91
C TYR A 104 -19.93 -16.33 -11.03
N MET A 105 -20.15 -17.53 -10.47
CA MET A 105 -19.14 -18.18 -9.64
C MET A 105 -17.91 -18.62 -10.43
N ALA A 106 -18.07 -19.04 -11.68
CA ALA A 106 -16.95 -19.28 -12.61
C ALA A 106 -16.13 -18.01 -12.85
N GLY A 107 -16.79 -16.84 -12.93
CA GLY A 107 -16.12 -15.54 -12.97
C GLY A 107 -15.30 -15.26 -11.71
N HIS A 108 -15.84 -15.59 -10.53
CA HIS A 108 -15.13 -15.47 -9.26
C HIS A 108 -13.91 -16.37 -9.17
N VAL A 109 -14.03 -17.64 -9.58
CA VAL A 109 -12.88 -18.56 -9.65
C VAL A 109 -11.78 -17.95 -10.51
N ASN A 110 -12.12 -17.40 -11.67
CA ASN A 110 -11.14 -16.75 -12.54
C ASN A 110 -10.49 -15.51 -11.90
N GLU A 111 -11.24 -14.68 -11.15
CA GLU A 111 -10.63 -13.57 -10.39
C GLU A 111 -9.61 -14.07 -9.34
N GLU A 112 -9.97 -15.11 -8.57
CA GLU A 112 -9.07 -15.69 -7.57
C GLU A 112 -7.81 -16.30 -8.19
N CYS A 113 -7.97 -16.90 -9.38
CA CYS A 113 -6.89 -17.49 -10.16
C CYS A 113 -6.06 -16.46 -10.96
N GLY A 114 -6.40 -15.17 -10.92
CA GLY A 114 -5.67 -14.10 -11.61
C GLY A 114 -6.02 -13.93 -13.09
N ASN A 115 -7.07 -14.59 -13.58
CA ASN A 115 -7.54 -14.59 -14.96
C ASN A 115 -8.60 -13.49 -15.18
N ALA A 116 -8.16 -12.22 -15.19
CA ALA A 116 -9.07 -11.08 -15.19
C ALA A 116 -9.88 -10.88 -16.48
N GLU A 117 -9.42 -11.39 -17.63
CA GLU A 117 -10.17 -11.27 -18.88
C GLU A 117 -11.30 -12.29 -18.94
N GLU A 118 -11.00 -13.52 -18.57
CA GLU A 118 -11.93 -14.66 -18.46
C GLU A 118 -13.00 -14.36 -17.41
N ALA A 119 -12.62 -13.84 -16.24
CA ALA A 119 -13.56 -13.41 -15.21
C ALA A 119 -14.59 -12.40 -15.75
N ARG A 120 -14.13 -11.43 -16.54
CA ARG A 120 -15.00 -10.41 -17.14
C ARG A 120 -15.97 -11.04 -18.12
N ASP A 121 -15.52 -11.97 -18.97
CA ASP A 121 -16.38 -12.70 -19.90
C ASP A 121 -17.47 -13.48 -19.16
N TYR A 122 -17.08 -14.24 -18.12
CA TYR A 122 -18.02 -14.98 -17.27
C TYR A 122 -19.08 -14.08 -16.64
N TYR A 123 -18.70 -12.92 -16.08
CA TYR A 123 -19.68 -11.98 -15.54
C TYR A 123 -20.62 -11.40 -16.61
N GLN A 124 -20.13 -11.15 -17.82
CA GLN A 124 -20.99 -10.68 -18.92
C GLN A 124 -21.97 -11.77 -19.35
N ARG A 125 -21.51 -13.01 -19.49
CA ARG A 125 -22.35 -14.17 -19.81
C ARG A 125 -23.39 -14.43 -18.73
N ALA A 126 -23.01 -14.31 -17.46
CA ALA A 126 -23.91 -14.42 -16.32
C ALA A 126 -25.05 -13.39 -16.42
N LEU A 127 -24.75 -12.14 -16.75
CA LEU A 127 -25.75 -11.09 -16.96
C LEU A 127 -26.65 -11.35 -18.17
N GLN A 128 -26.09 -11.83 -19.29
CA GLN A 128 -26.86 -12.17 -20.48
C GLN A 128 -27.82 -13.35 -20.21
N SER A 129 -27.34 -14.38 -19.51
CA SER A 129 -28.11 -15.54 -19.05
C SER A 129 -29.26 -15.14 -18.15
N ALA A 130 -29.00 -14.26 -17.19
CA ALA A 130 -29.98 -13.67 -16.30
C ALA A 130 -31.05 -12.83 -17.03
N GLU A 131 -30.64 -12.01 -18.00
CA GLU A 131 -31.57 -11.24 -18.83
C GLU A 131 -32.43 -12.13 -19.74
N ALA A 132 -31.85 -13.19 -20.31
CA ALA A 132 -32.56 -14.15 -21.14
C ALA A 132 -33.64 -14.90 -20.35
N ALA A 133 -33.31 -15.39 -19.15
CA ALA A 133 -34.27 -16.04 -18.24
C ALA A 133 -35.46 -15.13 -17.93
N ARG A 134 -35.21 -13.86 -17.63
CA ARG A 134 -36.27 -12.87 -17.37
C ARG A 134 -37.21 -12.67 -18.54
N ARG A 135 -36.65 -12.54 -19.76
CA ARG A 135 -37.46 -12.40 -20.98
C ARG A 135 -38.37 -13.61 -21.19
N GLN A 136 -37.88 -14.82 -20.90
CA GLN A 136 -38.65 -16.05 -21.02
C GLN A 136 -39.75 -16.17 -19.97
N ALA A 137 -39.51 -15.71 -18.74
CA ALA A 137 -40.49 -15.73 -17.65
C ALA A 137 -41.67 -14.77 -17.86
N GLY A 138 -41.67 -13.94 -18.91
CA GLY A 138 -42.71 -12.93 -19.16
C GLY A 138 -42.80 -11.85 -18.07
N ASP A 139 -41.81 -11.81 -17.18
CA ASP A 139 -41.80 -10.93 -16.03
C ASP A 139 -41.36 -9.52 -16.43
N ASN A 140 -42.35 -8.69 -16.78
CA ASN A 140 -42.21 -7.24 -16.93
C ASN A 140 -42.30 -6.51 -15.58
N ARG A 141 -42.38 -7.21 -14.43
CA ARG A 141 -42.40 -6.53 -13.14
C ARG A 141 -41.08 -5.80 -12.97
N GLY A 142 -41.22 -4.55 -12.55
CA GLY A 142 -40.12 -3.67 -12.21
C GLY A 142 -39.23 -4.23 -11.09
N PRO A 143 -38.30 -3.42 -10.59
CA PRO A 143 -37.01 -3.86 -10.08
C PRO A 143 -37.09 -4.51 -8.69
N GLY A 144 -37.56 -5.76 -8.63
CA GLY A 144 -37.77 -6.52 -7.40
C GLY A 144 -37.28 -7.97 -7.52
N ASN A 145 -35.98 -8.12 -7.83
CA ASN A 145 -35.12 -9.31 -7.91
C ASN A 145 -34.22 -9.20 -9.14
N GLY A 146 -33.40 -8.14 -9.22
CA GLY A 146 -32.50 -7.94 -10.37
C GLY A 146 -31.40 -9.00 -10.36
N PRO A 147 -31.40 -9.98 -11.29
CA PRO A 147 -30.48 -11.09 -11.18
C PRO A 147 -29.07 -10.55 -11.41
N LEU A 148 -28.19 -10.93 -10.48
CA LEU A 148 -26.77 -10.66 -10.47
C LEU A 148 -26.37 -9.17 -10.33
N CYS A 149 -26.95 -8.46 -9.36
CA CYS A 149 -26.33 -7.24 -8.80
C CYS A 149 -24.82 -7.44 -8.58
N LYS A 150 -24.45 -8.58 -7.97
CA LYS A 150 -23.06 -8.95 -7.69
C LYS A 150 -22.17 -8.99 -8.94
N ALA A 151 -22.65 -9.54 -10.07
CA ALA A 151 -21.87 -9.57 -11.32
C ALA A 151 -21.64 -8.16 -11.89
N ARG A 152 -22.65 -7.28 -11.86
CA ARG A 152 -22.48 -5.87 -12.28
C ARG A 152 -21.50 -5.13 -11.38
N VAL A 153 -21.58 -5.37 -10.07
CA VAL A 153 -20.65 -4.81 -9.10
C VAL A 153 -19.23 -5.33 -9.36
N ALA A 154 -19.06 -6.63 -9.62
CA ALA A 154 -17.75 -7.21 -9.97
C ALA A 154 -17.16 -6.53 -11.21
N LEU A 155 -17.92 -6.41 -12.30
CA LEU A 155 -17.49 -5.67 -13.50
C LEU A 155 -17.10 -4.21 -13.19
N GLY A 156 -17.88 -3.53 -12.36
CA GLY A 156 -17.57 -2.16 -11.93
C GLY A 156 -16.29 -2.08 -11.09
N LEU A 157 -16.03 -3.05 -10.22
CA LEU A 157 -14.79 -3.13 -9.44
C LEU A 157 -13.58 -3.39 -10.35
N MET A 158 -13.70 -4.29 -11.32
CA MET A 158 -12.65 -4.53 -12.32
C MET A 158 -12.36 -3.28 -13.15
N ASP A 159 -13.37 -2.47 -13.46
CA ASP A 159 -13.18 -1.17 -14.11
C ASP A 159 -12.42 -0.19 -13.21
N LEU A 160 -12.68 -0.17 -11.90
CA LEU A 160 -11.91 0.65 -10.96
C LEU A 160 -10.45 0.24 -10.87
N GLU A 161 -10.17 -1.06 -10.82
CA GLU A 161 -8.81 -1.59 -10.79
C GLU A 161 -8.02 -1.19 -12.02
N ALA A 162 -8.68 -1.16 -13.18
CA ALA A 162 -8.10 -0.66 -14.42
C ALA A 162 -8.09 0.88 -14.54
N GLY A 163 -8.43 1.62 -13.48
CA GLY A 163 -8.47 3.08 -13.46
C GLY A 163 -9.67 3.71 -14.20
N ARG A 164 -10.60 2.90 -14.72
CA ARG A 164 -11.79 3.33 -15.48
C ARG A 164 -12.94 3.71 -14.55
N ARG A 165 -12.80 4.86 -13.89
CA ARG A 165 -13.78 5.36 -12.90
C ARG A 165 -15.18 5.63 -13.45
N GLN A 166 -15.31 6.14 -14.67
CA GLN A 166 -16.63 6.46 -15.25
C GLN A 166 -17.42 5.19 -15.62
N PRO A 167 -16.84 4.20 -16.33
CA PRO A 167 -17.48 2.89 -16.52
C PRO A 167 -17.90 2.22 -15.21
N ALA A 168 -17.02 2.22 -14.20
CA ALA A 168 -17.33 1.66 -12.89
C ALA A 168 -18.56 2.33 -12.23
N ARG A 169 -18.60 3.67 -12.23
CA ARG A 169 -19.76 4.42 -11.73
C ARG A 169 -21.03 4.04 -12.48
N ALA A 170 -20.97 3.95 -13.81
CA ALA A 170 -22.13 3.58 -14.62
C ALA A 170 -22.61 2.15 -14.31
N ALA A 171 -21.69 1.21 -14.09
CA ALA A 171 -21.99 -0.16 -13.69
C ALA A 171 -22.71 -0.21 -12.34
N PHE A 172 -22.20 0.46 -11.31
CA PHE A 172 -22.85 0.48 -10.00
C PHE A 172 -24.20 1.21 -10.03
N GLN A 173 -24.31 2.30 -10.79
CA GLN A 173 -25.59 3.00 -10.97
C GLN A 173 -26.62 2.11 -11.66
N ARG A 174 -26.20 1.32 -12.66
CA ARG A 174 -27.06 0.34 -13.31
C ARG A 174 -27.46 -0.77 -12.35
N ALA A 175 -26.53 -1.26 -11.54
CA ALA A 175 -26.78 -2.28 -10.54
C ALA A 175 -27.91 -1.88 -9.58
N VAL A 176 -27.85 -0.68 -8.96
CA VAL A 176 -28.89 -0.24 -8.02
C VAL A 176 -30.21 0.17 -8.68
N ARG A 177 -30.20 0.53 -9.97
CA ARG A 177 -31.43 0.83 -10.73
C ARG A 177 -32.20 -0.43 -11.09
N GLU A 178 -31.48 -1.47 -11.49
CA GLU A 178 -32.07 -2.76 -11.90
C GLU A 178 -32.35 -3.66 -10.70
N ASP A 179 -31.58 -3.48 -9.62
CA ASP A 179 -31.74 -4.12 -8.33
C ASP A 179 -31.63 -3.13 -7.15
N PRO A 180 -32.75 -2.52 -6.72
CA PRO A 180 -32.85 -1.67 -5.55
C PRO A 180 -32.49 -2.36 -4.23
N GLN A 181 -32.34 -3.69 -4.19
CA GLN A 181 -31.83 -4.44 -3.04
C GLN A 181 -30.31 -4.64 -3.08
N CYS A 182 -29.62 -4.07 -4.09
CA CYS A 182 -28.18 -4.22 -4.28
C CYS A 182 -27.36 -3.40 -3.26
N THR A 183 -27.23 -3.91 -2.04
CA THR A 183 -26.48 -3.30 -0.93
C THR A 183 -25.03 -2.96 -1.30
N SER A 184 -24.34 -3.90 -1.97
CA SER A 184 -22.98 -3.70 -2.46
C SER A 184 -22.90 -2.64 -3.57
N GLY A 185 -23.93 -2.52 -4.41
CA GLY A 185 -24.02 -1.47 -5.43
C GLY A 185 -24.11 -0.07 -4.83
N TYR A 186 -24.96 0.13 -3.83
CA TYR A 186 -25.06 1.41 -3.12
C TYR A 186 -23.75 1.76 -2.40
N THR A 187 -23.12 0.78 -1.75
CA THR A 187 -21.87 0.99 -1.01
C THR A 187 -20.73 1.38 -1.95
N ASN A 188 -20.59 0.71 -3.09
CA ASN A 188 -19.56 1.05 -4.08
C ASN A 188 -19.83 2.38 -4.80
N LEU A 189 -21.09 2.76 -5.01
CA LEU A 189 -21.42 4.13 -5.45
C LEU A 189 -20.97 5.18 -4.43
N ALA A 190 -21.22 4.92 -3.15
CA ALA A 190 -20.84 5.83 -2.09
C ALA A 190 -19.33 6.05 -2.00
N ILE A 191 -18.52 5.01 -2.26
CA ILE A 191 -17.05 5.11 -2.34
C ILE A 191 -16.64 6.16 -3.39
N LEU A 192 -17.14 6.03 -4.62
CA LEU A 192 -16.80 6.96 -5.71
C LEU A 192 -17.32 8.38 -5.48
N GLN A 193 -18.47 8.51 -4.82
CA GLN A 193 -19.06 9.79 -4.49
C GLN A 193 -18.32 10.51 -3.36
N ARG A 194 -17.86 9.78 -2.33
CA ARG A 194 -17.03 10.30 -1.24
C ARG A 194 -15.72 10.90 -1.78
N GLU A 195 -15.10 10.24 -2.75
CA GLU A 195 -13.86 10.73 -3.37
C GLU A 195 -14.05 12.04 -4.16
N GLN A 196 -15.22 12.24 -4.78
CA GLN A 196 -15.54 13.48 -5.52
C GLN A 196 -15.79 14.69 -4.60
N GLY A 197 -16.24 14.48 -3.36
CA GLY A 197 -16.50 15.55 -2.39
C GLY A 197 -17.72 16.43 -2.73
N GLY A 198 -17.90 17.50 -1.94
CA GLY A 198 -18.97 18.48 -2.15
C GLY A 198 -20.38 17.87 -2.11
N ALA A 199 -21.23 18.22 -3.08
CA ALA A 199 -22.61 17.74 -3.14
C ALA A 199 -22.74 16.21 -3.26
N GLN A 200 -21.73 15.53 -3.82
CA GLN A 200 -21.74 14.08 -3.96
C GLN A 200 -21.63 13.35 -2.62
N GLU A 201 -21.03 13.99 -1.62
CA GLU A 201 -20.84 13.38 -0.31
C GLU A 201 -22.17 13.19 0.44
N GLN A 202 -23.14 14.06 0.23
CA GLN A 202 -24.49 13.85 0.75
C GLN A 202 -25.20 12.66 0.09
N GLU A 203 -25.00 12.47 -1.22
CA GLU A 203 -25.54 11.30 -1.93
C GLU A 203 -24.85 10.02 -1.49
N ALA A 204 -23.53 10.06 -1.22
CA ALA A 204 -22.81 8.93 -0.64
C ALA A 204 -23.43 8.49 0.69
N LEU A 205 -23.69 9.44 1.60
CA LEU A 205 -24.35 9.13 2.87
C LEU A 205 -25.78 8.57 2.68
N ARG A 206 -26.54 9.09 1.69
CA ARG A 206 -27.87 8.54 1.35
C ARG A 206 -27.76 7.11 0.85
N ASN A 207 -26.80 6.80 -0.01
CA ASN A 207 -26.57 5.45 -0.51
C ASN A 207 -26.15 4.48 0.59
N LEU A 208 -25.26 4.90 1.51
CA LEU A 208 -24.90 4.08 2.67
C LEU A 208 -26.10 3.82 3.59
N ARG A 209 -26.97 4.81 3.79
CA ARG A 209 -28.22 4.62 4.54
C ARG A 209 -29.21 3.70 3.82
N ARG A 210 -29.28 3.74 2.48
CA ARG A 210 -30.09 2.80 1.69
C ARG A 210 -29.56 1.37 1.86
N ALA A 211 -28.25 1.18 1.76
CA ALA A 211 -27.60 -0.11 2.00
C ALA A 211 -27.96 -0.65 3.40
N LEU A 212 -27.81 0.18 4.44
CA LEU A 212 -28.14 -0.20 5.83
C LEU A 212 -29.64 -0.33 6.11
N ALA A 213 -30.51 0.21 5.26
CA ALA A 213 -31.95 -0.01 5.33
C ALA A 213 -32.37 -1.36 4.73
N ILE A 214 -31.55 -1.91 3.82
CA ILE A 214 -31.75 -3.23 3.20
C ILE A 214 -31.10 -4.30 4.09
N GLU A 215 -29.82 -4.13 4.40
CA GLU A 215 -29.02 -5.02 5.26
C GLU A 215 -28.47 -4.22 6.44
N SER A 216 -29.16 -4.27 7.59
CA SER A 216 -28.84 -3.45 8.77
C SER A 216 -27.48 -3.75 9.42
N ASP A 217 -26.91 -4.91 9.14
CA ASP A 217 -25.63 -5.40 9.64
C ASP A 217 -24.52 -5.41 8.58
N TYR A 218 -24.72 -4.74 7.43
CA TYR A 218 -23.73 -4.70 6.35
C TYR A 218 -22.50 -3.85 6.70
N LEU A 219 -21.50 -4.49 7.29
CA LEU A 219 -20.26 -3.88 7.80
C LEU A 219 -19.49 -3.02 6.78
N PRO A 220 -19.41 -3.38 5.47
CA PRO A 220 -18.79 -2.48 4.50
C PRO A 220 -19.45 -1.11 4.42
N ALA A 221 -20.78 -1.01 4.58
CA ALA A 221 -21.46 0.29 4.61
C ALA A 221 -21.12 1.08 5.89
N PHE A 222 -21.00 0.43 7.06
CA PHE A 222 -20.52 1.08 8.28
C PHE A 222 -19.11 1.63 8.10
N ASN A 223 -18.18 0.84 7.55
CA ASN A 223 -16.81 1.29 7.32
C ASN A 223 -16.74 2.51 6.38
N GLN A 224 -17.48 2.47 5.27
CA GLN A 224 -17.55 3.61 4.36
C GLN A 224 -18.24 4.84 4.98
N MET A 225 -19.22 4.63 5.86
CA MET A 225 -19.86 5.73 6.59
C MET A 225 -18.91 6.37 7.61
N ALA A 226 -18.11 5.56 8.32
CA ALA A 226 -17.07 6.06 9.20
C ALA A 226 -15.99 6.84 8.44
N LEU A 227 -15.51 6.33 7.29
CA LEU A 227 -14.57 7.03 6.42
C LEU A 227 -15.13 8.34 5.84
N LEU A 228 -16.43 8.41 5.60
CA LEU A 228 -17.11 9.62 5.15
C LEU A 228 -17.17 10.68 6.26
N TYR A 229 -17.52 10.29 7.48
CA TYR A 229 -17.50 11.20 8.64
C TYR A 229 -16.07 11.63 9.02
N TYR A 230 -15.10 10.71 8.90
CA TYR A 230 -13.68 11.02 9.05
C TYR A 230 -13.25 12.13 8.09
N LYS A 231 -13.54 11.97 6.79
CA LYS A 231 -13.24 12.99 5.77
C LYS A 231 -13.88 14.35 6.09
N ARG A 232 -15.14 14.36 6.52
CA ARG A 232 -15.81 15.59 6.99
C ARG A 232 -15.11 16.23 8.18
N GLY A 233 -14.59 15.42 9.10
CA GLY A 233 -13.81 15.88 10.25
C GLY A 233 -12.57 16.64 9.82
N LEU A 234 -11.84 16.10 8.84
CA LEU A 234 -10.65 16.73 8.25
C LEU A 234 -10.99 18.08 7.59
N GLU A 235 -12.05 18.13 6.80
CA GLU A 235 -12.42 19.33 6.03
C GLU A 235 -13.03 20.45 6.89
N ALA A 236 -13.85 20.10 7.87
CA ALA A 236 -14.57 21.06 8.70
C ALA A 236 -13.83 21.46 10.00
N GLY A 237 -12.65 20.88 10.26
CA GLY A 237 -11.90 21.10 11.51
C GLY A 237 -12.68 20.73 12.78
N GLY A 238 -13.65 19.81 12.67
CA GLY A 238 -14.72 19.64 13.65
C GLY A 238 -14.71 18.29 14.37
N GLY A 239 -14.69 18.32 15.71
CA GLY A 239 -14.78 17.13 16.56
C GLY A 239 -16.08 16.33 16.40
N ALA A 240 -17.21 16.99 16.11
CA ALA A 240 -18.51 16.33 16.00
C ALA A 240 -18.57 15.27 14.88
N SER A 241 -17.94 15.54 13.73
CA SER A 241 -17.86 14.55 12.63
C SER A 241 -16.96 13.38 13.00
N LEU A 242 -15.85 13.63 13.70
CA LEU A 242 -14.97 12.57 14.21
C LEU A 242 -15.66 11.72 15.30
N ASP A 243 -16.50 12.33 16.13
CA ASP A 243 -17.32 11.63 17.12
C ASP A 243 -18.37 10.73 16.45
N LEU A 244 -19.02 11.21 15.38
CA LEU A 244 -19.90 10.37 14.57
C LEU A 244 -19.15 9.20 13.93
N ALA A 245 -17.95 9.43 13.39
CA ALA A 245 -17.12 8.35 12.84
C ALA A 245 -16.80 7.30 13.91
N GLU A 246 -16.42 7.73 15.12
CA GLU A 246 -16.14 6.82 16.24
C GLU A 246 -17.39 6.03 16.70
N VAL A 247 -18.57 6.66 16.73
CA VAL A 247 -19.84 5.96 17.03
C VAL A 247 -20.11 4.87 15.99
N VAL A 248 -19.91 5.17 14.70
CA VAL A 248 -20.09 4.18 13.62
C VAL A 248 -19.08 3.03 13.76
N CYS A 249 -17.83 3.32 14.10
CA CYS A 249 -16.84 2.27 14.37
C CYS A 249 -17.25 1.36 15.53
N ARG A 250 -17.75 1.93 16.62
CA ARG A 250 -18.26 1.16 17.78
C ARG A 250 -19.45 0.29 17.40
N GLN A 251 -20.38 0.80 16.58
CA GLN A 251 -21.53 0.02 16.11
C GLN A 251 -21.11 -1.18 15.27
N ALA A 252 -20.20 -0.98 14.31
CA ALA A 252 -19.66 -2.08 13.51
C ALA A 252 -18.92 -3.12 14.36
N GLN A 253 -18.15 -2.69 15.38
CA GLN A 253 -17.52 -3.61 16.34
C GLN A 253 -18.56 -4.45 17.12
N LEU A 254 -19.71 -3.89 17.47
CA LEU A 254 -20.78 -4.61 18.17
C LEU A 254 -21.45 -5.66 17.28
N ILE A 255 -21.53 -5.41 15.97
CA ILE A 255 -22.03 -6.36 14.97
C ILE A 255 -21.02 -7.49 14.77
N ASP A 256 -19.77 -7.15 14.46
CA ASP A 256 -18.69 -8.13 14.29
C ASP A 256 -17.35 -7.57 14.80
N ARG A 257 -16.79 -8.24 15.81
CA ARG A 257 -15.50 -7.88 16.42
C ARG A 257 -14.30 -8.31 15.60
N ASN A 258 -14.50 -9.07 14.52
CA ASN A 258 -13.47 -9.62 13.65
C ASN A 258 -13.42 -8.93 12.27
N TYR A 259 -14.18 -7.85 12.08
CA TYR A 259 -14.13 -7.06 10.86
C TYR A 259 -12.92 -6.12 10.86
N ALA A 260 -11.78 -6.56 10.32
CA ALA A 260 -10.52 -5.81 10.32
C ALA A 260 -10.62 -4.35 9.81
N PRO A 261 -11.32 -4.03 8.70
CA PRO A 261 -11.28 -2.68 8.12
C PRO A 261 -11.80 -1.58 9.06
N ILE A 262 -12.73 -1.89 9.95
CA ILE A 262 -13.26 -0.89 10.87
C ILE A 262 -12.21 -0.44 11.88
N TYR A 263 -11.34 -1.34 12.32
CA TYR A 263 -10.28 -0.99 13.25
C TYR A 263 -9.22 -0.11 12.57
N ASN A 264 -8.88 -0.37 11.31
CA ASN A 264 -8.01 0.54 10.55
C ASN A 264 -8.65 1.94 10.44
N THR A 265 -9.94 2.03 10.08
CA THR A 265 -10.66 3.31 10.02
C THR A 265 -10.73 3.99 11.40
N TRP A 266 -10.93 3.23 12.47
CA TRP A 266 -10.96 3.77 13.82
C TRP A 266 -9.60 4.31 14.24
N GLY A 267 -8.51 3.63 13.87
CA GLY A 267 -7.15 4.11 14.06
C GLY A 267 -6.93 5.48 13.41
N LEU A 268 -7.38 5.67 12.17
CA LEU A 268 -7.33 6.96 11.48
C LEU A 268 -8.11 8.04 12.26
N VAL A 269 -9.33 7.74 12.71
CA VAL A 269 -10.14 8.66 13.52
C VAL A 269 -9.42 9.04 14.81
N LYS A 270 -8.71 8.10 15.46
CA LYS A 270 -7.96 8.36 16.69
C LYS A 270 -6.74 9.25 16.46
N ILE A 271 -6.02 9.08 15.35
CA ILE A 271 -4.92 9.98 14.96
C ILE A 271 -5.41 11.43 14.86
N GLU A 272 -6.52 11.66 14.16
CA GLU A 272 -7.07 13.01 14.00
C GLU A 272 -7.60 13.61 15.30
N LYS A 273 -8.01 12.77 16.25
CA LYS A 273 -8.38 13.20 17.60
C LYS A 273 -7.17 13.39 18.53
N GLY A 274 -5.94 13.15 18.04
CA GLY A 274 -4.70 13.26 18.80
C GLY A 274 -4.42 12.09 19.75
N ASP A 275 -5.20 11.01 19.69
CA ASP A 275 -5.07 9.82 20.55
C ASP A 275 -4.24 8.75 19.86
N VAL A 276 -2.92 8.98 19.83
CA VAL A 276 -1.96 8.12 19.12
C VAL A 276 -1.89 6.72 19.72
N ILE A 277 -2.08 6.57 21.03
CA ILE A 277 -1.99 5.27 21.71
C ILE A 277 -3.16 4.37 21.28
N GLU A 278 -4.39 4.87 21.33
CA GLU A 278 -5.55 4.10 20.86
C GLU A 278 -5.47 3.85 19.35
N ALA A 279 -4.94 4.81 18.57
CA ALA A 279 -4.73 4.60 17.14
C ALA A 279 -3.85 3.37 16.85
N LEU A 280 -2.70 3.27 17.52
CA LEU A 280 -1.80 2.12 17.40
C LEU A 280 -2.49 0.80 17.77
N ARG A 281 -3.26 0.79 18.87
CA ARG A 281 -4.01 -0.41 19.29
C ARG A 281 -5.02 -0.85 18.24
N PHE A 282 -5.69 0.09 17.58
CA PHE A 282 -6.65 -0.24 16.53
C PHE A 282 -5.98 -0.66 15.23
N PHE A 283 -4.88 -0.04 14.82
CA PHE A 283 -4.10 -0.52 13.67
C PHE A 283 -3.53 -1.92 13.92
N GLU A 284 -2.99 -2.16 15.13
CA GLU A 284 -2.50 -3.49 15.52
C GLU A 284 -3.64 -4.52 15.53
N ARG A 285 -4.83 -4.16 16.01
CA ARG A 285 -6.00 -5.04 15.95
C ARG A 285 -6.42 -5.34 14.51
N ALA A 286 -6.34 -4.37 13.60
CA ALA A 286 -6.62 -4.60 12.18
C ALA A 286 -5.61 -5.59 11.59
N ILE A 287 -4.31 -5.42 11.86
CA ILE A 287 -3.24 -6.32 11.40
C ILE A 287 -3.39 -7.73 12.00
N GLN A 288 -3.76 -7.85 13.27
CA GLN A 288 -4.00 -9.16 13.90
C GLN A 288 -5.18 -9.92 13.28
N LEU A 289 -6.19 -9.20 12.79
CA LEU A 289 -7.36 -9.78 12.14
C LEU A 289 -7.10 -10.08 10.66
N ASP A 290 -6.32 -9.23 10.00
CA ASP A 290 -5.94 -9.34 8.60
C ASP A 290 -4.55 -8.73 8.38
N ASP A 291 -3.53 -9.59 8.43
CA ASP A 291 -2.14 -9.20 8.21
C ASP A 291 -1.86 -8.83 6.74
N SER A 292 -2.78 -9.19 5.82
CA SER A 292 -2.70 -8.83 4.41
C SER A 292 -3.26 -7.44 4.10
N MET A 293 -3.78 -6.73 5.10
CA MET A 293 -4.31 -5.38 4.96
C MET A 293 -3.20 -4.35 4.81
N PHE A 294 -2.82 -4.10 3.56
CA PHE A 294 -1.80 -3.11 3.18
C PHE A 294 -2.00 -1.75 3.86
N GLU A 295 -3.21 -1.22 3.90
CA GLU A 295 -3.50 0.09 4.49
C GLU A 295 -3.22 0.12 6.01
N ALA A 296 -3.51 -0.97 6.72
CA ALA A 296 -3.25 -1.06 8.17
C ALA A 296 -1.74 -1.15 8.46
N GLN A 297 -1.00 -1.92 7.66
CA GLN A 297 0.47 -1.99 7.74
C GLN A 297 1.10 -0.61 7.49
N MET A 298 0.68 0.08 6.42
CA MET A 298 1.16 1.43 6.10
C MET A 298 0.86 2.43 7.21
N ASN A 299 -0.37 2.44 7.73
CA ASN A 299 -0.77 3.36 8.81
C ASN A 299 -0.01 3.10 10.11
N PHE A 300 0.11 1.83 10.52
CA PHE A 300 0.88 1.46 11.70
C PHE A 300 2.36 1.85 11.56
N GLY A 301 2.97 1.56 10.40
CA GLY A 301 4.35 1.94 10.09
C GLY A 301 4.57 3.46 10.11
N GLN A 302 3.65 4.21 9.52
CA GLN A 302 3.72 5.67 9.46
C GLN A 302 3.55 6.33 10.84
N VAL A 303 2.71 5.75 11.69
CA VAL A 303 2.53 6.27 13.05
C VAL A 303 3.74 5.90 13.91
N THR A 304 4.22 4.66 13.85
CA THR A 304 5.40 4.20 14.61
C THR A 304 6.69 4.93 14.27
N ILE A 305 6.91 5.29 13.00
CA ILE A 305 8.09 6.05 12.62
C ILE A 305 8.12 7.46 13.23
N SER A 306 6.95 8.09 13.43
CA SER A 306 6.84 9.46 13.95
C SER A 306 7.37 9.63 15.38
N PHE A 307 7.36 8.55 16.17
CA PHE A 307 7.91 8.50 17.52
C PHE A 307 9.12 7.57 17.65
N ARG A 308 9.82 7.32 16.54
CA ARG A 308 11.09 6.54 16.50
C ARG A 308 10.94 5.06 16.86
N GLY A 309 9.75 4.48 16.72
CA GLY A 309 9.51 3.04 16.80
C GLY A 309 10.01 2.31 15.56
N TYR A 310 11.30 2.44 15.22
CA TYR A 310 11.82 2.04 13.91
C TYR A 310 11.77 0.52 13.65
N GLN A 311 11.89 -0.31 14.69
CA GLN A 311 11.75 -1.77 14.54
C GLN A 311 10.32 -2.16 14.16
N ASP A 312 9.32 -1.51 14.76
CA ASP A 312 7.91 -1.77 14.48
C ASP A 312 7.54 -1.25 13.09
N ALA A 313 8.01 -0.03 12.76
CA ALA A 313 7.85 0.54 11.43
C ALA A 313 8.48 -0.33 10.34
N LYS A 314 9.70 -0.85 10.58
CA LYS A 314 10.37 -1.76 9.65
C LYS A 314 9.52 -2.99 9.36
N ARG A 315 9.03 -3.70 10.39
CA ARG A 315 8.20 -4.91 10.19
C ARG A 315 6.95 -4.62 9.38
N SER A 316 6.24 -3.54 9.69
CA SER A 316 5.03 -3.18 8.94
C SER A 316 5.31 -2.74 7.51
N PHE A 317 6.38 -1.98 7.26
CA PHE A 317 6.72 -1.59 5.89
C PHE A 317 7.31 -2.74 5.06
N GLU A 318 8.07 -3.66 5.66
CA GLU A 318 8.48 -4.91 5.01
C GLU A 318 7.25 -5.70 4.55
N ARG A 319 6.26 -5.85 5.44
CA ARG A 319 5.00 -6.51 5.09
C ARG A 319 4.23 -5.76 4.01
N ALA A 320 4.19 -4.43 4.05
CA ALA A 320 3.57 -3.62 3.01
C ALA A 320 4.26 -3.79 1.64
N VAL A 321 5.59 -3.88 1.60
CA VAL A 321 6.36 -4.17 0.38
C VAL A 321 6.09 -5.58 -0.13
N GLU A 322 5.98 -6.59 0.73
CA GLU A 322 5.59 -7.94 0.31
C GLU A 322 4.19 -7.98 -0.32
N LEU A 323 3.23 -7.24 0.26
CA LEU A 323 1.86 -7.17 -0.23
C LEU A 323 1.75 -6.36 -1.53
N GLN A 324 2.51 -5.28 -1.66
CA GLN A 324 2.55 -4.44 -2.85
C GLN A 324 4.00 -4.07 -3.22
N PRO A 325 4.71 -4.94 -3.97
CA PRO A 325 6.14 -4.74 -4.31
C PRO A 325 6.45 -3.53 -5.20
N ASN A 326 5.41 -2.87 -5.72
CA ASN A 326 5.52 -1.67 -6.55
C ASN A 326 4.96 -0.42 -5.84
N SER A 327 4.74 -0.47 -4.52
CA SER A 327 4.29 0.69 -3.76
C SER A 327 5.46 1.63 -3.45
N TYR A 328 5.45 2.82 -4.05
CA TYR A 328 6.42 3.88 -3.80
C TYR A 328 6.48 4.26 -2.31
N GLU A 329 5.33 4.46 -1.68
CA GLU A 329 5.20 4.84 -0.28
C GLU A 329 5.75 3.79 0.67
N ALA A 330 5.52 2.50 0.38
CA ALA A 330 6.02 1.41 1.22
C ALA A 330 7.54 1.34 1.20
N HIS A 331 8.18 1.45 0.02
CA HIS A 331 9.63 1.51 -0.11
C HIS A 331 10.22 2.76 0.58
N LEU A 332 9.59 3.92 0.45
CA LEU A 332 10.02 5.11 1.19
C LEU A 332 9.92 4.94 2.70
N GLY A 333 8.82 4.39 3.20
CA GLY A 333 8.60 4.11 4.62
C GLY A 333 9.64 3.12 5.16
N LEU A 334 9.89 2.04 4.43
CA LEU A 334 10.89 1.03 4.78
C LEU A 334 12.29 1.64 4.82
N GLY A 335 12.68 2.40 3.79
CA GLY A 335 13.95 3.11 3.77
C GLY A 335 14.11 4.09 4.94
N ALA A 336 13.03 4.76 5.34
CA ALA A 336 13.04 5.67 6.50
C ALA A 336 13.20 4.93 7.83
N ALA A 337 12.53 3.79 8.00
CA ALA A 337 12.68 2.93 9.17
C ALA A 337 14.11 2.34 9.26
N LEU A 338 14.63 1.81 8.14
CA LEU A 338 15.99 1.26 8.06
C LEU A 338 17.05 2.31 8.35
N ARG A 339 16.89 3.55 7.84
CA ARG A 339 17.78 4.66 8.18
C ARG A 339 17.75 4.97 9.67
N GLY A 340 16.57 4.95 10.30
CA GLY A 340 16.42 5.13 11.75
C GLY A 340 17.05 4.00 12.58
N LEU A 341 17.20 2.81 12.00
CA LEU A 341 17.92 1.65 12.58
C LEU A 341 19.40 1.60 12.20
N GLU A 342 19.91 2.64 11.55
CA GLU A 342 21.31 2.73 11.08
C GLU A 342 21.70 1.65 10.05
N GLN A 343 20.72 1.03 9.39
CA GLN A 343 20.90 0.06 8.31
C GLN A 343 21.02 0.79 6.97
N PHE A 344 22.08 1.58 6.80
CA PHE A 344 22.19 2.59 5.74
C PHE A 344 22.22 2.01 4.32
N ASP A 345 22.91 0.90 4.10
CA ASP A 345 22.96 0.26 2.76
C ASP A 345 21.58 -0.28 2.34
N ALA A 346 20.86 -0.90 3.28
CA ALA A 346 19.49 -1.34 3.03
C ALA A 346 18.56 -0.15 2.81
N ALA A 347 18.65 0.91 3.62
CA ALA A 347 17.87 2.12 3.43
C ALA A 347 18.10 2.77 2.06
N LYS A 348 19.36 2.79 1.60
CA LYS A 348 19.72 3.27 0.27
C LYS A 348 19.03 2.47 -0.83
N ALA A 349 19.08 1.14 -0.76
CA ALA A 349 18.46 0.25 -1.74
C ALA A 349 16.94 0.52 -1.84
N GLU A 350 16.26 0.70 -0.72
CA GLU A 350 14.83 1.00 -0.69
C GLU A 350 14.48 2.37 -1.28
N TYR A 351 15.28 3.41 -0.98
CA TYR A 351 15.06 4.72 -1.61
C TYR A 351 15.39 4.72 -3.11
N GLU A 352 16.40 3.95 -3.54
CA GLU A 352 16.69 3.76 -4.96
C GLU A 352 15.55 3.02 -5.66
N ARG A 353 14.97 2.01 -5.02
CA ARG A 353 13.79 1.30 -5.53
C ARG A 353 12.57 2.22 -5.64
N ALA A 354 12.28 3.04 -4.63
CA ALA A 354 11.23 4.05 -4.71
C ALA A 354 11.44 5.01 -5.90
N ARG A 355 12.67 5.48 -6.11
CA ARG A 355 13.03 6.33 -7.26
C ARG A 355 12.84 5.63 -8.61
N GLU A 356 13.10 4.33 -8.70
CA GLU A 356 12.86 3.54 -9.92
C GLU A 356 11.37 3.39 -10.22
N LEU A 357 10.55 3.22 -9.18
CA LEU A 357 9.09 3.11 -9.30
C LEU A 357 8.46 4.43 -9.76
N ASP A 358 8.88 5.57 -9.18
CA ASP A 358 8.45 6.89 -9.63
C ASP A 358 9.57 7.92 -9.50
N GLY A 359 10.28 8.14 -10.61
CA GLY A 359 11.37 9.10 -10.70
C GLY A 359 10.92 10.56 -10.71
N ASN A 360 9.63 10.87 -10.77
CA ASN A 360 9.15 12.26 -10.74
C ASN A 360 8.86 12.75 -9.31
N ARG A 361 8.73 11.84 -8.35
CA ARG A 361 8.42 12.19 -6.96
C ARG A 361 9.68 12.61 -6.18
N PRO A 362 9.65 13.76 -5.49
CA PRO A 362 10.83 14.37 -4.90
C PRO A 362 11.35 13.69 -3.61
N GLU A 363 10.50 12.97 -2.88
CA GLU A 363 10.79 12.49 -1.52
C GLU A 363 11.97 11.53 -1.45
N ALA A 364 12.08 10.60 -2.41
CA ALA A 364 13.19 9.66 -2.50
C ALA A 364 14.53 10.40 -2.68
N TYR A 365 14.56 11.45 -3.50
CA TYR A 365 15.75 12.28 -3.71
C TYR A 365 16.15 13.03 -2.44
N PHE A 366 15.19 13.61 -1.73
CA PHE A 366 15.46 14.26 -0.44
C PHE A 366 16.05 13.26 0.56
N ASN A 367 15.45 12.08 0.69
CA ASN A 367 15.88 11.05 1.63
C ASN A 367 17.26 10.48 1.28
N LEU A 368 17.57 10.28 -0.01
CA LEU A 368 18.92 9.92 -0.47
C LEU A 368 19.92 11.04 -0.18
N GLY A 369 19.58 12.30 -0.42
CA GLY A 369 20.41 13.45 -0.07
C GLY A 369 20.76 13.46 1.42
N VAL A 370 19.77 13.22 2.29
CA VAL A 370 19.97 13.12 3.74
C VAL A 370 20.86 11.93 4.08
N LEU A 371 20.63 10.77 3.47
CA LEU A 371 21.41 9.55 3.72
C LEU A 371 22.89 9.74 3.38
N TYR A 372 23.17 10.29 2.20
CA TYR A 372 24.54 10.57 1.73
C TYR A 372 25.25 11.68 2.53
N GLN A 373 24.50 12.66 3.05
CA GLN A 373 25.06 13.75 3.82
C GLN A 373 25.36 13.36 5.27
N ASP A 374 24.39 12.72 5.92
CA ASP A 374 24.38 12.60 7.38
C ASP A 374 24.91 11.23 7.85
N TYR A 375 24.91 10.19 6.99
CA TYR A 375 25.14 8.80 7.42
C TYR A 375 26.15 8.00 6.58
N LEU A 376 26.25 8.25 5.27
CA LEU A 376 27.28 7.63 4.43
C LEU A 376 28.57 8.47 4.48
N GLY A 377 29.26 8.42 5.62
CA GLY A 377 30.63 8.92 5.73
C GLY A 377 31.60 8.08 4.88
N GLY A 378 32.75 8.64 4.54
CA GLY A 378 33.83 7.89 3.91
C GLY A 378 34.86 7.40 4.92
N ASN A 379 35.55 6.31 4.60
CA ASN A 379 36.75 5.88 5.33
C ASN A 379 37.94 6.83 5.10
N SER A 380 37.84 7.69 4.08
CA SER A 380 38.79 8.75 3.76
C SER A 380 38.10 10.10 3.55
N MET A 381 38.89 11.18 3.57
CA MET A 381 38.39 12.52 3.22
C MET A 381 37.87 12.57 1.78
N ASP A 382 38.50 11.86 0.84
CA ASP A 382 38.07 11.80 -0.56
C ASP A 382 36.71 11.11 -0.72
N GLU A 383 36.51 9.97 -0.06
CA GLU A 383 35.24 9.25 -0.07
C GLU A 383 34.14 10.09 0.59
N THR A 384 34.46 10.79 1.68
CA THR A 384 33.53 11.72 2.34
C THR A 384 33.13 12.87 1.40
N ILE A 385 34.10 13.48 0.70
CA ILE A 385 33.82 14.53 -0.29
C ILE A 385 32.97 13.97 -1.44
N ALA A 386 33.22 12.74 -1.90
CA ALA A 386 32.42 12.09 -2.94
C ALA A 386 30.95 11.89 -2.49
N ASN A 387 30.73 11.38 -1.28
CA ASN A 387 29.38 11.20 -0.72
C ASN A 387 28.66 12.54 -0.51
N LEU A 388 29.37 13.58 -0.05
CA LEU A 388 28.83 14.93 0.08
C LEU A 388 28.44 15.55 -1.28
N ASN A 389 29.23 15.34 -2.33
CA ASN A 389 28.86 15.74 -3.69
C ASN A 389 27.62 14.99 -4.17
N ARG A 390 27.55 13.68 -3.90
CA ARG A 390 26.38 12.86 -4.24
C ARG A 390 25.12 13.33 -3.52
N ALA A 391 25.22 13.71 -2.25
CA ALA A 391 24.13 14.33 -1.50
C ALA A 391 23.65 15.63 -2.19
N LYS A 392 24.58 16.47 -2.65
CA LYS A 392 24.26 17.71 -3.37
C LYS A 392 23.53 17.45 -4.69
N GLU A 393 23.96 16.44 -5.46
CA GLU A 393 23.27 16.02 -6.69
C GLU A 393 21.83 15.57 -6.39
N TYR A 394 21.63 14.81 -5.31
CA TYR A 394 20.30 14.38 -4.89
C TYR A 394 19.43 15.55 -4.44
N TYR A 395 19.97 16.51 -3.70
CA TYR A 395 19.24 17.73 -3.34
C TYR A 395 18.88 18.59 -4.55
N GLN A 396 19.74 18.68 -5.56
CA GLN A 396 19.41 19.39 -6.81
C GLN A 396 18.26 18.71 -7.56
N GLN A 397 18.25 17.38 -7.62
CA GLN A 397 17.15 16.61 -8.20
C GLN A 397 15.86 16.73 -7.37
N PHE A 398 15.96 16.78 -6.04
CA PHE A 398 14.83 17.10 -5.18
C PHE A 398 14.25 18.47 -5.52
N LEU A 399 15.07 19.53 -5.60
CA LEU A 399 14.61 20.88 -5.89
C LEU A 399 13.97 21.03 -7.27
N SER A 400 14.44 20.28 -8.29
CA SER A 400 13.83 20.33 -9.62
C SER A 400 12.44 19.69 -9.66
N LYS A 401 12.20 18.69 -8.80
CA LYS A 401 10.96 17.91 -8.73
C LYS A 401 9.95 18.41 -7.69
N ALA A 402 10.44 19.02 -6.62
CA ALA A 402 9.64 19.53 -5.50
C ALA A 402 8.97 20.87 -5.85
N GLN A 403 7.96 20.81 -6.71
CA GLN A 403 7.11 21.96 -7.04
C GLN A 403 5.86 21.98 -6.14
N GLY A 404 5.35 23.17 -5.82
CA GLY A 404 4.15 23.34 -4.98
C GLY A 404 4.43 23.75 -3.53
N GLU A 405 3.38 24.18 -2.84
CA GLU A 405 3.45 24.71 -1.46
C GLU A 405 3.85 23.62 -0.44
N ASP A 406 3.48 22.36 -0.68
CA ASP A 406 3.74 21.22 0.21
C ASP A 406 5.24 20.98 0.50
N TYR A 407 6.13 21.48 -0.35
CA TYR A 407 7.58 21.32 -0.22
C TYR A 407 8.32 22.59 0.20
N GLU A 408 7.65 23.72 0.41
CA GLU A 408 8.31 25.02 0.67
C GLU A 408 9.28 24.95 1.87
N GLU A 409 8.86 24.30 2.96
CA GLU A 409 9.70 24.12 4.14
C GLU A 409 10.94 23.27 3.83
N LYS A 410 10.76 22.12 3.14
CA LYS A 410 11.87 21.23 2.77
C LYS A 410 12.81 21.88 1.77
N ARG A 411 12.29 22.64 0.80
CA ARG A 411 13.10 23.44 -0.13
C ARG A 411 13.95 24.45 0.61
N THR A 412 13.34 25.20 1.52
CA THR A 412 14.05 26.15 2.38
C THR A 412 15.15 25.44 3.19
N LEU A 413 14.87 24.27 3.76
CA LEU A 413 15.85 23.46 4.47
C LEU A 413 17.04 23.06 3.58
N VAL A 414 16.83 22.89 2.27
CA VAL A 414 17.88 22.51 1.31
C VAL A 414 18.64 23.72 0.77
N GLU A 415 17.94 24.76 0.33
CA GLU A 415 18.50 25.83 -0.52
C GLU A 415 18.89 27.12 0.22
N ARG A 416 18.48 27.29 1.48
CA ARG A 416 18.72 28.52 2.24
C ARG A 416 20.20 28.88 2.27
N ARG A 417 20.53 30.11 1.85
CA ARG A 417 21.89 30.67 1.91
C ARG A 417 21.99 31.73 3.00
N CYS A 418 22.97 31.57 3.90
CA CYS A 418 23.36 32.53 4.92
C CYS A 418 24.75 33.11 4.60
N ARG A 419 25.04 34.36 4.98
CA ARG A 419 26.40 34.91 4.86
C ARG A 419 27.31 34.31 5.95
N PRO A 420 28.47 33.73 5.60
CA PRO A 420 29.44 33.28 6.60
C PRO A 420 30.09 34.50 7.30
N LEU A 421 30.35 34.41 8.62
CA LEU A 421 30.95 35.52 9.40
C LEU A 421 32.40 35.85 9.01
N SER A 422 33.05 35.04 8.16
CA SER A 422 34.45 35.19 7.76
C SER A 422 34.75 36.50 6.99
N GLU A 423 33.74 37.24 6.53
CA GLU A 423 33.90 38.57 5.91
C GLU A 423 34.07 39.72 6.93
N ARG A 424 34.01 39.47 8.25
CA ARG A 424 34.46 40.42 9.28
C ARG A 424 35.77 39.92 9.91
N ARG A 425 36.85 40.64 9.60
CA ARG A 425 38.24 40.48 10.08
C ARG A 425 38.41 39.65 11.39
N ARG A 426 39.17 38.56 11.25
CA ARG A 426 40.02 37.86 12.25
C ARG A 426 39.59 38.01 13.71
N ARG A 427 38.99 36.94 14.26
CA ARG A 427 39.43 36.34 15.55
C ARG A 427 38.99 34.88 15.63
N ARG A 428 39.92 34.02 16.01
CA ARG A 428 39.74 32.58 16.25
C ARG A 428 38.70 32.38 17.35
N SER A 429 37.56 31.77 17.03
CA SER A 429 36.97 30.62 17.74
C SER A 429 35.53 30.40 17.25
N ASN A 430 35.24 29.14 16.88
CA ASN A 430 33.93 28.58 16.56
C ASN A 430 33.14 29.17 15.38
N ARG A 431 32.77 28.25 14.48
CA ARG A 431 31.86 28.40 13.35
C ARG A 431 30.50 28.94 13.80
N GLN A 432 30.40 30.24 14.05
CA GLN A 432 29.13 30.91 14.31
C GLN A 432 28.71 31.70 13.07
N TRP A 433 27.44 31.56 12.71
CA TRP A 433 26.80 32.21 11.57
C TRP A 433 26.41 33.64 11.94
N ALA A 434 26.28 34.53 10.95
CA ALA A 434 25.91 35.92 11.22
C ALA A 434 24.43 36.00 11.62
N GLY A 435 24.14 36.16 12.92
CA GLY A 435 22.77 36.26 13.46
C GLY A 435 22.00 34.94 13.46
N ASN A 436 20.68 35.00 13.67
CA ASN A 436 19.75 33.85 13.73
C ASN A 436 19.57 33.09 12.38
N CYS A 437 20.52 33.19 11.44
CA CYS A 437 20.45 32.52 10.15
C CYS A 437 21.03 31.11 10.23
N ARG A 438 20.20 30.08 10.02
CA ARG A 438 20.64 28.69 9.88
C ARG A 438 20.78 28.37 8.38
N PRO A 439 21.98 27.98 7.90
CA PRO A 439 22.18 27.62 6.49
C PRO A 439 21.33 26.41 6.10
N GLY A 440 20.99 26.31 4.82
CA GLY A 440 20.40 25.12 4.23
C GLY A 440 21.43 24.03 4.02
N ARG A 441 20.94 22.81 3.80
CA ARG A 441 21.77 21.59 3.68
C ARG A 441 22.82 21.70 2.58
N MET A 442 22.50 22.27 1.41
CA MET A 442 23.49 22.43 0.33
C MET A 442 24.63 23.37 0.72
N GLN A 443 24.35 24.45 1.44
CA GLN A 443 25.41 25.35 1.90
C GLN A 443 26.27 24.68 2.98
N VAL A 444 25.67 23.89 3.87
CA VAL A 444 26.44 23.09 4.85
C VAL A 444 27.39 22.13 4.15
N ILE A 445 26.93 21.46 3.08
CA ILE A 445 27.77 20.59 2.25
C ILE A 445 28.95 21.37 1.65
N ASP A 446 28.69 22.52 1.03
CA ASP A 446 29.72 23.32 0.36
C ASP A 446 30.85 23.71 1.33
N LEU A 447 30.48 24.21 2.52
CA LEU A 447 31.46 24.58 3.54
C LEU A 447 32.20 23.38 4.12
N THR A 448 31.54 22.22 4.21
CA THR A 448 32.17 21.00 4.72
C THR A 448 33.21 20.49 3.72
N ILE A 449 32.89 20.47 2.42
CA ILE A 449 33.83 20.10 1.37
C ILE A 449 35.03 21.06 1.35
N GLU A 450 34.80 22.37 1.48
CA GLU A 450 35.89 23.36 1.56
C GLU A 450 36.83 23.07 2.74
N ALA A 451 36.28 22.86 3.94
CA ALA A 451 37.07 22.54 5.12
C ALA A 451 37.84 21.21 5.00
N LEU A 452 37.26 20.18 4.35
CA LEU A 452 37.93 18.91 4.13
C LEU A 452 39.11 19.07 3.14
N ARG A 453 38.94 19.85 2.08
CA ARG A 453 40.03 20.12 1.11
C ARG A 453 41.18 20.91 1.74
N GLU A 454 40.88 21.89 2.59
CA GLU A 454 41.91 22.60 3.37
C GLU A 454 42.67 21.64 4.28
N ALA A 455 41.96 20.70 4.95
CA ALA A 455 42.58 19.68 5.78
C ALA A 455 43.49 18.75 4.98
N GLN A 456 43.06 18.31 3.80
CA GLN A 456 43.89 17.49 2.89
C GLN A 456 45.17 18.22 2.47
N GLN A 457 45.06 19.51 2.13
CA GLN A 457 46.23 20.31 1.77
C GLN A 457 47.21 20.42 2.94
N MET A 458 46.72 20.72 4.15
CA MET A 458 47.58 20.80 5.34
C MET A 458 48.26 19.46 5.65
N GLN A 459 47.57 18.33 5.47
CA GLN A 459 48.16 17.00 5.62
C GLN A 459 49.27 16.75 4.60
N ALA A 460 49.02 17.07 3.33
CA ALA A 460 50.02 16.92 2.28
C ALA A 460 51.27 17.79 2.52
N GLU A 461 51.08 19.04 2.97
CA GLU A 461 52.17 19.94 3.35
C GLU A 461 52.97 19.41 4.55
N ALA A 462 52.29 18.87 5.57
CA ALA A 462 52.93 18.28 6.74
C ALA A 462 53.77 17.04 6.37
N GLU A 463 53.23 16.16 5.53
CA GLU A 463 53.95 14.99 5.03
C GLU A 463 55.17 15.38 4.19
N ALA A 464 55.05 16.41 3.34
CA ALA A 464 56.16 16.91 2.55
C ALA A 464 57.29 17.45 3.44
N MET A 465 56.95 18.26 4.45
CA MET A 465 57.93 18.77 5.43
C MET A 465 58.61 17.62 6.21
N GLN A 466 57.86 16.59 6.58
CA GLN A 466 58.42 15.44 7.28
C GLN A 466 59.39 14.65 6.39
N ARG A 467 59.05 14.43 5.11
CA ARG A 467 59.95 13.77 4.15
C ARG A 467 61.23 14.57 3.93
N GLU A 468 61.14 15.90 3.86
CA GLU A 468 62.31 16.78 3.77
C GLU A 468 63.18 16.68 5.02
N ALA A 469 62.59 16.70 6.21
CA ALA A 469 63.32 16.54 7.47
C ALA A 469 64.03 15.18 7.57
N GLU A 470 63.36 14.08 7.21
CA GLU A 470 63.95 12.75 7.17
C GLU A 470 65.09 12.65 6.14
N ALA A 471 64.94 13.28 4.97
CA ALA A 471 65.98 13.34 3.96
C ALA A 471 67.21 14.13 4.44
N GLN A 472 67.00 15.27 5.11
CA GLN A 472 68.07 16.06 5.74
C GLN A 472 68.78 15.27 6.84
N GLN A 473 68.04 14.56 7.68
CA GLN A 473 68.63 13.72 8.72
C GLN A 473 69.48 12.60 8.14
N ARG A 474 69.00 11.88 7.11
CA ARG A 474 69.79 10.85 6.40
C ARG A 474 71.05 11.43 5.76
N ALA A 475 70.96 12.63 5.19
CA ALA A 475 72.12 13.31 4.61
C ALA A 475 73.18 13.66 5.68
N MET A 476 72.75 14.13 6.85
CA MET A 476 73.65 14.39 7.99
C MET A 476 74.28 13.10 8.52
N GLU A 477 73.51 12.01 8.67
CA GLU A 477 74.03 10.70 9.09
C GLU A 477 75.06 10.15 8.10
N GLN A 478 74.85 10.34 6.79
CA GLN A 478 75.81 9.94 5.75
C GLN A 478 77.10 10.78 5.79
N GLN A 479 77.00 12.09 6.04
CA GLN A 479 78.17 12.95 6.20
C GLN A 479 78.98 12.57 7.45
N GLN A 480 78.33 12.30 8.58
CA GLN A 480 79.01 11.84 9.80
C GLN A 480 79.69 10.48 9.61
N ALA A 481 79.08 9.56 8.85
CA ALA A 481 79.70 8.28 8.51
C ALA A 481 80.93 8.42 7.60
N GLN A 482 80.98 9.43 6.74
CA GLN A 482 82.15 9.74 5.89
C GLN A 482 83.27 10.41 6.69
N GLU A 483 82.93 11.31 7.61
CA GLU A 483 83.92 11.99 8.47
C GLU A 483 84.49 11.07 9.57
N GLY A 484 83.68 10.17 10.13
CA GLY A 484 84.11 9.16 11.10
C GLY A 484 84.93 7.99 10.52
N GLY A 485 84.95 7.85 9.19
CA GLY A 485 85.80 6.87 8.48
C GLY A 485 87.23 7.35 8.20
N GLY A 486 87.56 8.59 8.57
CA GLY A 486 88.85 9.24 8.27
C GLY A 486 89.96 9.11 9.32
N GLU A 487 89.68 8.58 10.53
CA GLU A 487 90.68 8.47 11.61
C GLU A 487 91.22 7.03 11.80
N GLY A 488 91.43 6.29 10.71
CA GLY A 488 91.87 4.88 10.75
C GLY A 488 92.99 4.50 9.78
N ALA A 489 93.75 5.45 9.23
CA ALA A 489 94.79 5.13 8.26
C ALA A 489 96.02 6.06 8.35
N GLU A 490 96.73 6.07 9.48
CA GLU A 490 98.15 6.49 9.52
C GLU A 490 98.85 5.91 10.75
N GLY A 491 99.79 4.97 10.54
CA GLY A 491 100.77 4.53 11.54
C GLY A 491 101.02 3.02 11.60
N GLY A 492 101.99 2.50 10.84
CA GLY A 492 102.57 1.18 11.12
C GLY A 492 103.28 0.47 9.96
N GLU A 493 104.31 1.09 9.36
CA GLU A 493 105.38 0.33 8.69
C GLU A 493 106.32 -0.29 9.73
N GLY A 494 106.84 -1.50 9.48
CA GLY A 494 108.14 -1.94 10.01
C GLY A 494 108.27 -3.38 10.53
N GLU A 495 108.96 -4.21 9.72
CA GLU A 495 109.87 -5.34 10.10
C GLU A 495 109.22 -6.63 10.68
N GLY A 496 109.59 -7.88 10.34
CA GLY A 496 110.67 -8.51 9.57
C GLY A 496 111.08 -9.86 10.23
N GLY A 497 111.19 -10.96 9.45
CA GLY A 497 111.77 -12.28 9.83
C GLY A 497 110.72 -13.39 10.11
N GLU A 498 110.78 -14.62 9.59
CA GLU A 498 111.83 -15.46 8.95
C GLU A 498 111.40 -16.05 7.60
#